data_AF-A0A930WBK4-F1
#
_entry.id   AF-A0A930WBK4-F1
#
_cell.length_a   1.000
_cell.length_b   1.000
_cell.length_c   1.000
_cell.angle_alpha   90.00
_cell.angle_beta   90.00
_cell.angle_gamma   90.00
#
_symmetry.space_group_name_H-M   'P 1'
#
loop_
_entity.id
_entity.type
_entity.pdbx_description
1 polymer ?
#
loop_
_entity_poly.entity_id
_entity_poly.type
_entity_poly.pdbx_seq_one_letter_code
_entity_poly.pdbx_strand_id
1 'polypeptide(L)'
;KKEIAETADERKLFFAQVIRDADKLDIYRVLLPILTPEGAEQAPNFVPSDAAQEVSPDFVADFAAGRQADYYRLRTHGDRKIVRLMWIYDINFMWTLRRIVERGYVDAFIASLPAQEGIAEGVARLRAYIERRCAQND
;
A
#
# COMPACT_ATOMS: atom_id res chain seq x y z
N LYS A 1 11.46 8.58 7.09
CA LYS A 1 11.70 7.43 8.00
C LYS A 1 10.47 6.52 7.94
N LYS A 2 10.67 5.20 7.94
CA LYS A 2 9.60 4.22 7.80
C LYS A 2 8.70 4.14 9.04
N GLU A 3 9.18 4.48 10.24
CA GLU A 3 8.44 4.26 11.49
C GLU A 3 8.23 5.58 12.25
N ILE A 4 7.18 5.62 13.08
CA ILE A 4 6.97 6.70 14.05
C ILE A 4 8.08 6.57 15.11
N ALA A 5 8.75 7.67 15.45
CA ALA A 5 9.79 7.65 16.47
C ALA A 5 9.22 7.21 17.82
N GLU A 6 9.97 6.35 18.52
CA GLU A 6 9.58 5.91 19.86
C GLU A 6 9.44 7.11 20.80
N THR A 7 8.37 7.09 21.60
CA THR A 7 8.07 8.13 22.58
C THR A 7 7.25 7.53 23.71
N ALA A 8 7.55 7.92 24.95
CA ALA A 8 6.74 7.57 26.11
C ALA A 8 5.47 8.45 26.24
N ASP A 9 5.38 9.52 25.45
CA ASP A 9 4.25 10.44 25.42
C ASP A 9 3.12 9.87 24.54
N GLU A 10 2.11 9.29 25.18
CA GLU A 10 0.95 8.67 24.53
C GLU A 10 0.20 9.64 23.61
N ARG A 11 0.11 10.92 23.98
CA ARG A 11 -0.59 11.93 23.18
C ARG A 11 0.15 12.22 21.88
N LYS A 12 1.49 12.30 21.94
CA LYS A 12 2.32 12.45 20.74
C LYS A 12 2.23 11.23 19.83
N LEU A 13 2.27 10.03 20.41
CA LEU A 13 2.13 8.78 19.66
C LEU A 13 0.78 8.74 18.93
N PHE A 14 -0.31 9.00 19.66
CA PHE A 14 -1.66 9.02 19.11
C PHE A 14 -1.78 9.97 17.91
N PHE A 15 -1.36 11.23 18.05
CA PHE A 15 -1.46 12.17 16.93
C PHE A 15 -0.54 11.81 15.76
N ALA A 16 0.65 11.24 16.01
CA ALA A 16 1.51 10.76 14.95
C ALA A 16 0.86 9.64 14.13
N GLN A 17 0.16 8.71 14.80
CA GLN A 17 -0.61 7.65 14.14
C GLN A 17 -1.77 8.21 13.32
N VAL A 18 -2.52 9.17 13.87
CA VAL A 18 -3.64 9.82 13.17
C VAL A 18 -3.15 10.53 11.90
N ILE A 19 -2.07 11.32 12.01
CA ILE A 19 -1.49 12.04 10.87
C ILE A 19 -0.99 11.06 9.80
N ARG A 20 -0.32 9.97 10.20
CA ARG A 20 0.20 8.96 9.27
C ARG A 20 -0.91 8.24 8.50
N ASP A 21 -1.99 7.89 9.18
CA ASP A 21 -3.16 7.27 8.55
C ASP A 21 -3.87 8.25 7.60
N ALA A 22 -4.03 9.51 7.99
CA ALA A 22 -4.62 10.55 7.16
C ALA A 22 -3.78 10.83 5.90
N ASP A 23 -2.45 10.91 6.03
CA ASP A 23 -1.52 11.09 4.92
C ASP A 23 -1.61 9.94 3.92
N LYS A 24 -1.62 8.68 4.39
CA LYS A 24 -1.81 7.51 3.51
C LYS A 24 -3.14 7.55 2.78
N LEU A 25 -4.22 7.90 3.48
CA LEU A 25 -5.55 8.00 2.87
C LEU A 25 -5.57 9.06 1.76
N ASP A 26 -4.88 10.18 1.96
CA ASP A 26 -4.74 11.21 0.93
C ASP A 26 -3.86 10.76 -0.25
N ILE A 27 -2.76 10.08 0.02
CA ILE A 27 -1.89 9.51 -1.01
C ILE A 27 -2.66 8.53 -1.89
N TYR A 28 -3.51 7.66 -1.33
CA TYR A 28 -4.35 6.77 -2.13
C TYR A 28 -5.26 7.55 -3.10
N ARG A 29 -5.90 8.63 -2.61
CA ARG A 29 -6.75 9.50 -3.42
C ARG A 29 -5.97 10.14 -4.57
N VAL A 30 -4.75 10.61 -4.32
CA VAL A 30 -3.89 11.25 -5.31
C VAL A 30 -3.36 10.24 -6.35
N LEU A 31 -3.03 9.02 -5.93
CA LEU A 31 -2.48 7.99 -6.82
C LEU A 31 -3.54 7.27 -7.65
N LEU A 32 -4.79 7.24 -7.21
CA LEU A 32 -5.85 6.48 -7.89
C LEU A 32 -6.00 6.83 -9.39
N PRO A 33 -6.03 8.11 -9.81
CA PRO A 33 -6.14 8.46 -11.23
C PRO A 33 -4.95 7.99 -12.07
N ILE A 34 -3.77 7.83 -11.45
CA ILE A 34 -2.52 7.44 -12.12
C ILE A 34 -2.47 5.93 -12.41
N LEU A 35 -3.38 5.13 -11.85
CA LEU A 35 -3.42 3.69 -12.10
C LEU A 35 -3.97 3.32 -13.49
N THR A 36 -4.63 4.24 -14.20
CA THR A 36 -5.08 4.01 -15.58
C THR A 36 -3.94 4.23 -16.57
N PRO A 37 -4.02 3.66 -17.80
CA PRO A 37 -3.02 3.92 -18.84
C PRO A 37 -2.81 5.42 -19.10
N GLU A 38 -3.90 6.18 -19.21
CA GLU A 38 -3.87 7.62 -19.48
C GLU A 38 -3.27 8.41 -18.30
N GLY A 39 -3.61 8.01 -17.07
CA GLY A 39 -3.06 8.63 -15.87
C GLY A 39 -1.58 8.31 -15.65
N ALA A 40 -1.13 7.13 -16.06
CA ALA A 40 0.28 6.72 -15.99
C ALA A 40 1.16 7.56 -16.92
N GLU A 41 0.69 7.91 -18.11
CA GLU A 41 1.41 8.80 -19.05
C GLU A 41 1.57 10.23 -18.51
N GLN A 42 0.63 10.69 -17.69
CA GLN A 42 0.63 12.03 -17.09
C GLN A 42 1.32 12.07 -15.72
N ALA A 43 1.73 10.91 -15.18
CA ALA A 43 2.33 10.82 -13.87
C ALA A 43 3.72 11.48 -13.85
N PRO A 44 4.13 12.12 -12.74
CA PRO A 44 5.49 12.58 -12.61
C PRO A 44 6.45 11.38 -12.68
N ASN A 45 7.50 11.48 -13.51
CA ASN A 45 8.47 10.42 -13.72
C ASN A 45 9.36 10.22 -12.49
N PHE A 46 8.91 9.39 -11.54
CA PHE A 46 9.66 9.01 -10.36
C PHE A 46 10.49 7.72 -10.55
N VAL A 47 10.40 7.08 -11.71
CA VAL A 47 11.16 5.90 -12.16
C VAL A 47 11.53 6.13 -13.62
N PRO A 48 12.70 5.66 -14.09
CA PRO A 48 13.00 5.62 -15.51
C PRO A 48 11.87 4.99 -16.32
N SER A 49 11.53 5.58 -17.47
CA SER A 49 10.41 5.15 -18.33
C SER A 49 10.59 3.73 -18.89
N ASP A 50 11.81 3.20 -18.85
CA ASP A 50 12.21 1.87 -19.30
C ASP A 50 12.20 0.82 -18.19
N ALA A 51 11.77 1.16 -16.97
CA ALA A 51 11.67 0.19 -15.89
C ALA A 51 10.61 -0.88 -16.19
N ALA A 52 10.87 -2.10 -15.72
CA ALA A 52 9.96 -3.23 -15.90
C ALA A 52 8.57 -2.92 -15.31
N GLN A 53 7.54 -3.47 -15.95
CA GLN A 53 6.16 -3.41 -15.45
C GLN A 53 5.88 -4.51 -14.41
N GLU A 54 6.67 -5.58 -14.42
CA GLU A 54 6.61 -6.70 -13.48
C GLU A 54 6.94 -6.26 -12.06
N VAL A 55 6.49 -7.06 -11.09
CA VAL A 55 6.87 -6.91 -9.69
C VAL A 55 8.16 -7.69 -9.45
N SER A 56 9.14 -7.10 -8.77
CA SER A 56 10.37 -7.80 -8.42
C SER A 56 10.06 -9.04 -7.54
N PRO A 57 10.73 -10.20 -7.77
CA PRO A 57 10.38 -11.45 -7.08
C PRO A 57 10.43 -11.38 -5.55
N ASP A 58 11.33 -10.57 -5.03
CA ASP A 58 11.49 -10.30 -3.60
C ASP A 58 10.29 -9.54 -3.01
N PHE A 59 9.70 -8.58 -3.74
CA PHE A 59 8.45 -7.94 -3.37
C PHE A 59 7.25 -8.88 -3.45
N VAL A 60 7.21 -9.77 -4.44
CA VAL A 60 6.16 -10.82 -4.52
C VAL A 60 6.22 -11.72 -3.28
N ALA A 61 7.41 -12.21 -2.93
CA ALA A 61 7.61 -13.05 -1.75
C ALA A 61 7.28 -12.33 -0.44
N ASP A 62 7.62 -11.04 -0.31
CA ASP A 62 7.27 -10.22 0.85
C ASP A 62 5.75 -10.00 0.95
N PHE A 63 5.09 -9.74 -0.17
CA PHE A 63 3.65 -9.54 -0.22
C PHE A 63 2.88 -10.83 0.13
N ALA A 64 3.29 -11.97 -0.43
CA ALA A 64 2.75 -13.28 -0.09
C ALA A 64 2.89 -13.60 1.41
N ALA A 65 4.01 -13.22 2.02
CA ALA A 65 4.22 -13.38 3.46
C ALA A 65 3.55 -12.29 4.34
N GLY A 66 2.94 -11.26 3.74
CA GLY A 66 2.35 -10.11 4.42
C GLY A 66 3.35 -9.27 5.21
N ARG A 67 4.57 -9.13 4.68
CA ARG A 67 5.61 -8.27 5.26
C ARG A 67 5.46 -6.82 4.79
N GLN A 68 6.07 -5.89 5.53
CA GLN A 68 6.16 -4.49 5.14
C GLN A 68 7.22 -4.29 4.05
N ALA A 69 6.95 -3.36 3.14
CA ALA A 69 7.84 -3.03 2.03
C ALA A 69 9.17 -2.42 2.51
N ASP A 70 10.28 -2.80 1.88
CA ASP A 70 11.56 -2.08 1.99
C ASP A 70 11.74 -1.17 0.78
N TYR A 71 11.63 0.15 0.99
CA TYR A 71 11.69 1.14 -0.08
C TYR A 71 13.06 1.21 -0.76
N TYR A 72 14.13 0.77 -0.11
CA TYR A 72 15.48 0.76 -0.70
C TYR A 72 15.61 -0.28 -1.83
N ARG A 73 14.67 -1.23 -1.93
CA ARG A 73 14.64 -2.27 -2.96
C ARG A 73 13.77 -1.93 -4.17
N LEU A 74 13.01 -0.82 -4.15
CA LEU A 74 12.11 -0.42 -5.24
C LEU A 74 12.87 -0.25 -6.55
N ARG A 75 12.49 -0.99 -7.60
CA ARG A 75 13.14 -0.95 -8.92
C ARG A 75 12.17 -0.81 -10.07
N THR A 76 10.95 -1.34 -9.95
CA THR A 76 10.01 -1.46 -11.06
C THR A 76 8.73 -0.65 -10.87
N HIS A 77 7.95 -0.47 -11.94
CA HIS A 77 6.61 0.11 -11.82
C HIS A 77 5.66 -0.82 -11.04
N GLY A 78 5.81 -2.15 -11.19
CA GLY A 78 5.09 -3.14 -10.42
C GLY A 78 5.35 -3.03 -8.92
N ASP A 79 6.61 -2.85 -8.51
CA ASP A 79 6.99 -2.65 -7.10
C ASP A 79 6.25 -1.45 -6.50
N ARG A 80 6.17 -0.35 -7.25
CA ARG A 80 5.47 0.84 -6.78
C ARG A 80 4.00 0.56 -6.52
N LYS A 81 3.32 -0.20 -7.38
CA LYS A 81 1.92 -0.57 -7.19
C LYS A 81 1.76 -1.48 -5.97
N ILE A 82 2.53 -2.57 -5.88
CA ILE A 82 2.38 -3.57 -4.81
C ILE A 82 2.71 -3.01 -3.43
N VAL A 83 3.67 -2.08 -3.34
CA VAL A 83 4.04 -1.44 -2.06
C VAL A 83 2.86 -0.68 -1.44
N ARG A 84 1.94 -0.13 -2.24
CA ARG A 84 0.76 0.56 -1.68
C ARG A 84 -0.16 -0.44 -1.00
N LEU A 85 -0.35 -1.63 -1.59
CA LEU A 85 -1.07 -2.72 -0.91
C LEU A 85 -0.37 -3.16 0.39
N MET A 86 0.96 -3.16 0.43
CA MET A 86 1.72 -3.50 1.64
C MET A 86 1.56 -2.45 2.76
N TRP A 87 1.22 -1.19 2.46
CA TRP A 87 0.96 -0.16 3.48
C TRP A 87 -0.26 -0.46 4.35
N ILE A 88 -1.16 -1.31 3.87
CA ILE A 88 -2.37 -1.71 4.60
C ILE A 88 -2.03 -2.39 5.93
N TYR A 89 -0.91 -3.13 6.01
CA TYR A 89 -0.49 -3.76 7.25
C TYR A 89 0.06 -2.76 8.29
N ASP A 90 0.21 -1.48 7.94
CA ASP A 90 0.71 -0.40 8.81
C ASP A 90 -0.37 0.69 9.04
N ILE A 91 -1.63 0.38 8.80
CA ILE A 91 -2.76 1.27 9.16
C ILE A 91 -3.05 1.12 10.66
N ASN A 92 -3.07 2.24 11.36
CA ASN A 92 -3.18 2.26 12.82
C ASN A 92 -4.64 2.10 13.26
N PHE A 93 -5.56 2.78 12.59
CA PHE A 93 -6.98 2.81 12.96
C PHE A 93 -7.85 2.02 11.98
N MET A 94 -8.73 1.20 12.53
CA MET A 94 -9.73 0.40 11.82
C MET A 94 -10.70 1.31 11.06
N TRP A 95 -11.03 2.49 11.59
CA TRP A 95 -11.77 3.52 10.84
C TRP A 95 -11.08 3.87 9.52
N THR A 96 -9.77 4.14 9.54
CA THR A 96 -9.00 4.48 8.32
C THR A 96 -9.01 3.32 7.35
N LEU A 97 -8.78 2.09 7.84
CA LEU A 97 -8.77 0.90 7.00
C LEU A 97 -10.11 0.68 6.28
N ARG A 98 -11.23 0.84 7.00
CA ARG A 98 -12.58 0.77 6.40
C ARG A 98 -12.75 1.82 5.30
N ARG A 99 -12.29 3.06 5.51
CA ARG A 99 -12.37 4.11 4.48
C ARG A 99 -11.53 3.81 3.24
N ILE A 100 -10.36 3.20 3.41
CA ILE A 100 -9.54 2.76 2.27
C ILE A 100 -10.28 1.69 1.45
N VAL A 101 -10.94 0.75 2.12
CA VAL A 101 -11.72 -0.33 1.46
C VAL A 101 -12.99 0.22 0.80
N GLU A 102 -13.80 1.00 1.52
CA GLU A 102 -15.06 1.58 1.02
C GLU A 102 -14.85 2.45 -0.22
N ARG A 103 -13.71 3.13 -0.33
CA ARG A 103 -13.36 3.95 -1.49
C ARG A 103 -12.77 3.16 -2.66
N GLY A 104 -12.66 1.83 -2.53
CA GLY A 104 -12.20 0.94 -3.60
C GLY A 104 -10.69 0.99 -3.88
N TYR A 105 -9.89 1.60 -3.00
CA TYR A 105 -8.46 1.78 -3.26
C TYR A 105 -7.71 0.44 -3.33
N VAL A 106 -8.04 -0.50 -2.44
CA VAL A 106 -7.41 -1.84 -2.45
C VAL A 106 -7.67 -2.55 -3.78
N ASP A 107 -8.92 -2.58 -4.22
CA ASP A 107 -9.29 -3.26 -5.47
C ASP A 107 -8.68 -2.59 -6.70
N ALA A 108 -8.64 -1.26 -6.73
CA ALA A 108 -8.01 -0.52 -7.83
C ALA A 108 -6.51 -0.84 -7.96
N PHE A 109 -5.79 -0.88 -6.83
CA PHE A 109 -4.37 -1.24 -6.85
C PHE A 109 -4.16 -2.70 -7.26
N ILE A 110 -4.98 -3.64 -6.77
CA ILE A 110 -4.93 -5.06 -7.19
C ILE A 110 -5.17 -5.18 -8.70
N ALA A 111 -6.19 -4.51 -9.23
CA ALA A 111 -6.52 -4.56 -10.67
C ALA A 111 -5.43 -3.95 -11.55
N SER A 112 -4.62 -3.03 -11.01
CA SER A 112 -3.51 -2.40 -11.73
C SER A 112 -2.23 -3.24 -11.80
N LEU A 113 -2.14 -4.35 -11.03
CA LEU A 113 -0.96 -5.21 -11.00
C LEU A 113 -0.85 -6.07 -12.28
N PRO A 114 0.37 -6.41 -12.72
CA PRO A 114 0.57 -7.35 -13.82
C PRO A 114 0.06 -8.74 -13.44
N ALA A 115 -0.36 -9.53 -14.43
CA ALA A 115 -0.62 -10.95 -14.23
C ALA A 115 0.71 -11.69 -14.03
N GLN A 116 1.05 -11.97 -12.77
CA GLN A 116 2.32 -12.58 -12.40
C GLN A 116 2.12 -13.59 -11.26
N GLU A 117 2.88 -14.68 -11.31
CA GLU A 117 2.86 -15.72 -10.29
C GLU A 117 3.16 -15.16 -8.88
N GLY A 118 2.51 -15.72 -7.85
CA GLY A 118 2.68 -15.32 -6.46
C GLY A 118 1.87 -14.09 -6.01
N ILE A 119 1.39 -13.24 -6.93
CA ILE A 119 0.56 -12.07 -6.56
C ILE A 119 -0.75 -12.50 -5.91
N ALA A 120 -1.41 -13.54 -6.44
CA ALA A 120 -2.70 -14.01 -5.95
C ALA A 120 -2.65 -14.45 -4.47
N GLU A 121 -1.55 -15.06 -4.05
CA GLU A 121 -1.35 -15.48 -2.65
C GLU A 121 -1.31 -14.27 -1.71
N GLY A 122 -0.54 -13.24 -2.06
CA GLY A 122 -0.48 -12.00 -1.29
C GLY A 122 -1.82 -11.26 -1.27
N VAL A 123 -2.57 -11.27 -2.37
CA VAL A 123 -3.93 -10.69 -2.42
C VAL A 123 -4.87 -11.44 -1.46
N ALA A 124 -4.86 -12.77 -1.48
CA ALA A 124 -5.69 -13.58 -0.59
C ALA A 124 -5.37 -13.29 0.88
N ARG A 125 -4.08 -13.24 1.24
CA ARG A 125 -3.62 -12.90 2.58
C ARG A 125 -4.03 -11.48 2.99
N LEU A 126 -3.87 -10.51 2.11
CA LEU A 126 -4.25 -9.12 2.35
C LEU A 126 -5.75 -9.00 2.62
N ARG A 127 -6.60 -9.65 1.81
CA ARG A 127 -8.06 -9.66 1.99
C ARG A 127 -8.44 -10.26 3.35
N ALA A 128 -7.86 -11.41 3.71
CA ALA A 128 -8.08 -12.03 5.01
C ALA A 128 -7.63 -11.13 6.19
N TYR A 129 -6.51 -10.42 6.03
CA TYR A 129 -6.05 -9.44 7.02
C TYR A 129 -7.05 -8.28 7.17
N ILE A 130 -7.52 -7.72 6.06
CA ILE A 130 -8.49 -6.62 6.04
C ILE A 130 -9.78 -7.03 6.71
N GLU A 131 -10.36 -8.17 6.34
CA GLU A 131 -11.60 -8.68 6.92
C GLU A 131 -11.50 -8.80 8.45
N ARG A 132 -10.43 -9.46 8.92
CA ARG A 132 -10.18 -9.65 10.36
C ARG A 132 -10.01 -8.32 11.11
N ARG A 133 -9.34 -7.32 10.52
CA ARG A 133 -9.12 -6.01 11.15
C ARG A 133 -10.39 -5.16 11.14
N CYS A 134 -11.12 -5.12 10.02
CA CYS A 134 -12.36 -4.35 9.89
C CYS A 134 -13.49 -4.87 10.80
N ALA A 135 -13.43 -6.12 11.27
CA ALA A 135 -14.34 -6.67 12.26
C ALA A 135 -14.09 -6.15 13.70
N GLN A 136 -12.97 -5.47 13.96
CA GLN A 136 -12.59 -4.96 15.29
C GLN A 136 -13.00 -3.49 15.47
N ASN A 137 -13.23 -3.06 16.70
CA ASN A 137 -13.36 -1.64 17.04
C ASN A 137 -11.98 -1.02 17.29
N ASP A 138 -11.89 0.30 17.17
CA ASP A 138 -10.70 1.09 17.52
C ASP A 138 -10.49 1.16 19.03
#